data_AF-A0A2R6D1L5-F1
#
_entry.id   AF-A0A2R6D1L5-F1
#
_cell.length_a   1.000
_cell.length_b   1.000
_cell.length_c   1.000
_cell.angle_alpha   90.00
_cell.angle_beta   90.00
_cell.angle_gamma   90.00
#
_symmetry.space_group_name_H-M   'P 1'
#
loop_
_entity.id
_entity.type
_entity.pdbx_description
1 polymer ?
#
loop_
_entity_poly.entity_id
_entity_poly.type
_entity_poly.pdbx_seq_one_letter_code
_entity_poly.pdbx_strand_id
1 'polypeptide(L)' 'MTYHLGADEPPSEGVVMAFDSLGIDVCDLETRLYDWVDIDVLDALGRTTETFELSIPVREYRVVLTQDSVTIHRPSVDE' A
#
# COMPACT_ATOMS: atom_id res chain seq x y z
N MET A 1 -1.53 -1.23 -10.94
CA MET A 1 -2.64 -2.03 -10.39
C MET A 1 -3.30 -1.19 -9.33
N THR A 2 -4.62 -1.05 -9.35
CA THR A 2 -5.34 -0.26 -8.35
C THR A 2 -6.34 -1.16 -7.63
N TYR A 3 -6.30 -1.09 -6.31
CA TYR A 3 -7.21 -1.75 -5.39
C TYR A 3 -8.01 -0.66 -4.67
N HIS A 4 -9.32 -0.84 -4.58
CA HIS A 4 -10.21 0.12 -3.91
C HIS A 4 -10.48 -0.35 -2.49
N LEU A 5 -10.24 0.54 -1.54
CA LEU A 5 -10.44 0.24 -0.12
C LEU A 5 -11.94 0.14 0.18
N GLY A 6 -12.30 -0.86 0.99
CA GLY A 6 -13.62 -0.92 1.62
C GLY A 6 -13.80 0.22 2.64
N ALA A 7 -15.05 0.61 2.91
CA ALA A 7 -15.35 1.73 3.83
C ALA A 7 -14.88 1.51 5.29
N ASP A 8 -14.62 0.26 5.68
CA ASP A 8 -14.11 -0.13 7.00
C ASP A 8 -12.78 -0.90 6.88
N GLU A 9 -12.22 -0.96 5.67
CA GLU A 9 -11.00 -1.73 5.41
C GLU A 9 -9.78 -0.86 5.77
N PRO A 10 -8.89 -1.34 6.66
CA PRO A 10 -7.72 -0.57 7.02
C PRO A 10 -6.78 -0.45 5.82
N PRO A 11 -6.11 0.71 5.64
CA PRO A 11 -5.21 0.93 4.51
C PRO A 11 -4.07 -0.09 4.45
N SER A 12 -3.63 -0.56 5.62
CA SER A 12 -2.63 -1.61 5.77
C SER A 12 -3.06 -2.93 5.14
N GLU A 13 -4.30 -3.36 5.35
CA GLU A 13 -4.89 -4.54 4.72
C GLU A 13 -5.05 -4.35 3.22
N GLY A 14 -5.51 -3.18 2.77
CA GLY A 14 -5.60 -2.89 1.34
C GLY A 14 -4.26 -2.95 0.62
N VAL A 15 -3.16 -2.56 1.25
CA VAL A 15 -1.82 -2.73 0.67
C VAL A 15 -1.51 -4.22 0.49
N VAL A 16 -1.75 -5.05 1.50
CA VAL A 16 -1.55 -6.50 1.41
C VAL A 16 -2.39 -7.10 0.28
N MET A 17 -3.68 -6.76 0.21
CA MET A 17 -4.61 -7.25 -0.82
C MET A 17 -4.23 -6.79 -2.24
N ALA A 18 -3.71 -5.56 -2.38
CA ALA A 18 -3.24 -5.04 -3.66
C ALA A 18 -2.03 -5.84 -4.19
N PHE A 19 -1.11 -6.24 -3.31
CA PHE A 19 0.03 -7.08 -3.67
C PHE A 19 -0.36 -8.54 -3.88
N ASP A 20 -1.28 -9.08 -3.09
CA ASP A 20 -1.83 -10.43 -3.28
C ASP A 20 -2.48 -10.58 -4.67
N SER A 21 -3.17 -9.53 -5.13
CA SER A 21 -3.74 -9.47 -6.48
C SER A 21 -2.68 -9.48 -7.60
N LEU A 22 -1.43 -9.14 -7.29
CA LEU A 22 -0.28 -9.27 -8.19
C LEU A 22 0.42 -10.64 -8.06
N GLY A 23 -0.05 -11.51 -7.17
CA GLY A 23 0.58 -12.78 -6.81
C GLY A 23 1.83 -12.61 -5.94
N ILE A 24 1.95 -11.48 -5.23
CA ILE A 24 3.10 -11.15 -4.37
C ILE A 24 2.62 -11.17 -2.92
N ASP A 25 3.08 -12.14 -2.14
CA ASP A 25 2.85 -12.14 -0.70
C ASP A 25 3.84 -11.20 -0.02
N VAL A 26 3.38 -10.00 0.36
CA VAL A 26 4.22 -8.99 1.06
C VAL A 26 4.48 -9.31 2.53
N CYS A 27 3.71 -10.22 3.12
CA CYS A 27 3.88 -10.65 4.50
C CYS A 27 4.98 -11.72 4.64
N ASP A 28 5.15 -12.54 3.59
CA ASP A 28 6.19 -13.58 3.51
C ASP A 28 7.55 -13.03 3.03
N LEU A 29 7.61 -11.76 2.61
CA LEU A 29 8.88 -11.15 2.20
C LEU A 29 9.84 -11.01 3.38
N GLU A 30 11.13 -11.24 3.10
CA GLU A 30 12.23 -11.03 4.04
C GLU A 30 12.22 -9.63 4.66
N THR A 31 11.82 -8.63 3.88
CA THR A 31 11.54 -7.26 4.33
C THR A 31 10.03 -7.04 4.39
N ARG A 32 9.48 -7.02 5.60
CA ARG A 32 8.02 -6.91 5.83
C ARG A 32 7.53 -5.49 5.64
N LEU A 33 6.22 -5.31 5.44
CA LEU A 33 5.60 -4.00 5.21
C LEU A 33 5.94 -2.96 6.29
N TYR A 34 5.98 -3.39 7.56
CA TYR A 34 6.30 -2.50 8.69
C TYR A 34 7.75 -2.00 8.71
N ASP A 35 8.64 -2.59 7.91
CA ASP A 35 10.02 -2.13 7.74
C ASP A 35 10.10 -0.89 6.84
N TRP A 36 9.09 -0.71 5.97
CA TRP A 36 9.00 0.40 5.00
C TRP A 36 8.10 1.53 5.50
N VAL A 37 7.04 1.19 6.22
CA VAL A 37 6.06 2.15 6.72
C VAL A 37 5.56 1.75 8.09
N ASP A 38 5.42 2.74 8.98
CA ASP A 38 4.80 2.51 10.27
C ASP A 38 3.30 2.22 10.08
N ILE A 39 2.89 1.00 10.43
CA ILE A 39 1.53 0.51 10.19
C ILE A 39 0.51 1.30 11.01
N ASP A 40 0.86 1.69 12.24
CA ASP A 40 -0.02 2.48 13.09
C ASP A 40 -0.24 3.88 12.49
N VAL A 41 0.79 4.48 11.90
CA VAL A 41 0.67 5.74 11.16
C VAL A 41 -0.20 5.56 9.92
N LEU A 42 -0.04 4.46 9.18
CA LEU A 42 -0.83 4.18 7.98
C LEU A 42 -2.32 4.00 8.32
N ASP A 43 -2.63 3.27 9.39
CA ASP A 43 -3.98 3.07 9.87
C ASP A 43 -4.59 4.37 10.43
N ALA A 44 -3.78 5.18 11.11
CA ALA A 44 -4.20 6.50 11.57
C ALA A 44 -4.55 7.43 10.41
N LEU A 45 -3.81 7.37 9.30
CA LEU A 45 -4.12 8.12 8.07
C LEU A 45 -5.46 7.68 7.46
N GLY A 46 -5.77 6.38 7.44
CA GLY A 46 -7.08 5.89 6.97
C GLY A 46 -8.27 6.41 7.79
N ARG A 47 -8.03 6.89 9.01
CA ARG A 47 -9.07 7.44 9.90
C ARG A 47 -9.19 8.96 9.80
N THR A 48 -8.32 9.63 9.04
CA THR A 48 -8.48 11.05 8.79
C THR A 48 -9.58 11.30 7.76
N THR A 49 -10.26 12.44 7.88
CA THR A 49 -11.23 12.92 6.89
C THR A 49 -10.60 13.82 5.83
N GLU A 50 -9.31 14.08 5.96
CA GLU A 50 -8.55 14.93 5.04
C GLU A 50 -8.04 14.11 3.87
N THR A 51 -8.11 14.68 2.67
CA THR A 51 -7.55 14.05 1.48
C THR A 51 -6.04 13.94 1.61
N PHE A 52 -5.51 12.73 1.50
CA PHE A 52 -4.07 12.48 1.51
C PHE A 52 -3.65 11.62 0.31
N GLU A 53 -2.39 11.78 -0.08
CA GLU A 53 -1.70 10.89 -0.99
C GLU A 53 -0.34 10.56 -0.37
N LEU A 54 -0.08 9.29 -0.14
CA LEU A 54 1.18 8.80 0.41
C LEU A 54 1.85 7.88 -0.61
N SER A 55 3.10 8.20 -0.97
CA SER A 55 3.89 7.40 -1.89
C SER A 55 4.99 6.64 -1.14
N ILE A 56 4.86 5.33 -1.05
CA ILE A 56 5.75 4.44 -0.31
C ILE A 56 6.55 3.58 -1.31
N PRO A 57 7.88 3.59 -1.26
CA PRO A 57 8.68 2.61 -1.97
C PRO A 57 8.65 1.27 -1.22
N VAL A 58 8.15 0.22 -1.87
CA VAL A 58 8.17 -1.16 -1.34
C VAL A 58 8.97 -2.01 -2.32
N ARG A 59 10.22 -2.31 -1.97
CA ARG A 59 11.23 -2.88 -2.90
C ARG A 59 11.37 -2.01 -4.16
N GLU A 60 11.06 -2.57 -5.32
CA GLU A 60 11.13 -1.92 -6.64
C GLU A 60 9.77 -1.30 -7.02
N TYR A 61 8.72 -1.56 -6.25
CA TYR A 61 7.38 -1.06 -6.52
C TYR A 61 7.15 0.27 -5.83
N ARG A 62 6.43 1.16 -6.52
CA ARG A 62 5.91 2.39 -5.91
C ARG A 62 4.45 2.20 -5.56
N VAL A 63 4.14 2.24 -4.27
CA VAL A 63 2.79 2.13 -3.74
C VAL A 63 2.27 3.53 -3.45
N VAL A 64 1.18 3.91 -4.08
CA VAL A 64 0.48 5.18 -3.84
C VAL A 64 -0.81 4.86 -3.09
N LEU A 65 -0.89 5.31 -1.86
CA LEU A 65 -2.06 5.18 -1.00
C LEU A 65 -2.84 6.48 -0.97
N THR A 66 -4.14 6.40 -1.18
CA THR A 66 -5.11 7.46 -0.92
C THR A 66 -6.15 6.96 0.09
N GLN A 67 -7.06 7.84 0.51
CA GLN A 67 -8.13 7.49 1.44
C GLN A 67 -9.01 6.32 0.95
N ASP A 68 -9.20 6.20 -0.37
CA ASP A 68 -10.16 5.24 -0.96
C ASP A 68 -9.47 4.15 -1.80
N SER A 69 -8.15 4.20 -1.98
CA SER A 69 -7.48 3.26 -2.88
C SER A 69 -5.99 3.08 -2.61
N VAL A 70 -5.48 1.94 -3.04
CA VAL A 70 -4.07 1.60 -3.11
C VAL A 70 -3.71 1.38 -4.58
N THR A 71 -2.73 2.10 -5.10
CA THR A 71 -2.22 1.92 -6.45
C THR A 71 -0.76 1.48 -6.42
N ILE A 72 -0.49 0.29 -6.95
CA ILE A 72 0.87 -0.23 -7.12
C ILE A 72 1.32 0.03 -8.56
N HIS A 73 2.38 0.82 -8.68
CA HIS A 73 3.11 1.03 -9.92
C HIS A 73 4.25 0.02 -9.99
N ARG A 74 4.37 -0.66 -11.14
CA ARG A 74 5.54 -1.49 -11.44
C ARG A 74 6.77 -0.59 -11.52
N PRO A 75 7.95 -1.08 -11.13
CA PRO A 75 9.20 -0.39 -11.45
C PRO A 75 9.20 -0.10 -12.96
N SER A 76 9.39 1.17 -13.33
CA SER A 76 9.81 1.48 -14.68
C SER A 76 11.18 0.82 -14.83
N VAL A 77 11.23 -0.24 -15.63
CA VAL A 77 12.50 -0.71 -16.16
C VAL A 77 12.89 0.34 -17.18
N ASP A 78 13.68 1.33 -16.76
CA ASP A 78 14.38 2.18 -17.71
C ASP A 78 15.32 1.26 -18.51
N GLU A 79 14.91 0.94 -19.74
CA GLU A 79 15.68 0.19 -20.75
C GLU A 79 16.89 1.00 -21.25
#